data_AF-A0A938U7H4-F1
#
_entry.id   AF-A0A938U7H4-F1
#
_cell.length_a   1.000
_cell.length_b   1.000
_cell.length_c   1.000
_cell.angle_alpha   90.00
_cell.angle_beta   90.00
_cell.angle_gamma   90.00
#
_symmetry.space_group_name_H-M   'P 1'
#
loop_
_entity.id
_entity.type
_entity.pdbx_description
1 polymer ?
#
loop_
_entity_poly.entity_id
_entity_poly.type
_entity_poly.pdbx_seq_one_letter_code
_entity_poly.pdbx_strand_id
1 'polypeptide(L)'
;MEEHRKKAYQYLLYQAMLDIRNIERFDFPCEPDKIRQVRLAGAIANWLHNLADFASRDFEEFNEPWFWEEHDHYCSQYPEMISYRDLFEQSEVLAKPKPIIN
;
A
#
# COMPACT_ATOMS: atom_id res chain seq x y z
N MET A 1 -16.40 7.65 1.61
CA MET A 1 -15.04 8.23 1.73
C MET A 1 -14.92 9.43 0.78
N GLU A 2 -14.11 10.43 1.12
CA GLU A 2 -13.86 11.62 0.27
C GLU A 2 -12.96 11.28 -0.93
N GLU A 3 -13.16 11.96 -2.06
CA GLU A 3 -12.52 11.64 -3.35
C GLU A 3 -10.98 11.70 -3.31
N HIS A 4 -10.41 12.71 -2.64
CA HIS A 4 -8.97 12.84 -2.55
C HIS A 4 -8.31 11.73 -1.72
N ARG A 5 -9.03 11.20 -0.71
CA ARG A 5 -8.58 10.02 0.06
C ARG A 5 -8.63 8.75 -0.77
N LYS A 6 -9.71 8.55 -1.55
CA LYS A 6 -9.81 7.43 -2.51
C LYS A 6 -8.62 7.42 -3.47
N LYS A 7 -8.26 8.59 -4.00
CA LYS A 7 -7.07 8.75 -4.87
C LYS A 7 -5.76 8.43 -4.14
N ALA A 8 -5.62 8.83 -2.89
CA ALA A 8 -4.44 8.47 -2.09
C ALA A 8 -4.34 6.95 -1.88
N TYR A 9 -5.44 6.27 -1.64
CA TYR A 9 -5.47 4.80 -1.57
C TYR A 9 -5.15 4.11 -2.89
N GLN A 10 -5.70 4.61 -3.99
CA GLN A 10 -5.34 4.12 -5.33
C GLN A 10 -3.85 4.33 -5.63
N TYR A 11 -3.27 5.42 -5.13
CA TYR A 11 -1.83 5.67 -5.23
C TYR A 11 -1.01 4.65 -4.43
N LEU A 12 -1.46 4.20 -3.25
CA LEU A 12 -0.79 3.11 -2.52
C LEU A 12 -0.75 1.82 -3.34
N LEU A 13 -1.85 1.46 -4.00
CA LEU A 13 -1.90 0.29 -4.89
C LEU A 13 -0.87 0.41 -6.02
N TYR A 14 -0.76 1.59 -6.65
CA TYR A 14 0.26 1.85 -7.65
C TYR A 14 1.69 1.70 -7.09
N GLN A 15 1.97 2.30 -5.93
CA GLN A 15 3.30 2.22 -5.32
C GLN A 15 3.67 0.77 -4.96
N ALA A 16 2.73 0.01 -4.41
CA ALA A 16 2.97 -1.39 -4.10
C ALA A 16 3.26 -2.24 -5.34
N MET A 17 2.60 -1.98 -6.46
CA MET A 17 2.95 -2.63 -7.73
C MET A 17 4.39 -2.32 -8.13
N LEU A 18 4.89 -1.09 -7.90
CA LEU A 18 6.29 -0.75 -8.16
C LEU A 18 7.25 -1.49 -7.22
N ASP A 19 6.88 -1.67 -5.96
CA ASP A 19 7.71 -2.33 -4.97
C ASP A 19 7.78 -3.85 -5.23
N ILE A 20 6.67 -4.44 -5.66
CA ILE A 20 6.53 -5.89 -5.93
C ILE A 20 7.15 -6.27 -7.29
N ARG A 21 7.13 -5.40 -8.31
CA ARG A 21 7.53 -5.75 -9.69
C ARG A 21 8.95 -6.33 -9.80
N ASN A 22 9.86 -5.98 -8.89
CA ASN A 22 11.26 -6.36 -8.98
C ASN A 22 11.51 -7.85 -8.63
N ILE A 23 10.48 -8.57 -8.19
CA ILE A 23 10.54 -9.99 -7.84
C ILE A 23 10.61 -10.90 -9.08
N GLU A 24 10.16 -10.44 -10.24
CA GLU A 24 10.14 -11.24 -11.47
C GLU A 24 11.51 -11.80 -11.87
N ARG A 25 12.60 -11.16 -11.42
CA ARG A 25 13.98 -11.49 -11.82
C ARG A 25 14.71 -12.43 -10.86
N PHE A 26 13.99 -13.21 -10.05
CA PHE A 26 14.62 -14.15 -9.12
C PHE A 26 14.98 -15.49 -9.81
N ASP A 27 16.28 -15.74 -9.94
CA ASP A 27 16.83 -17.05 -10.29
C ASP A 27 17.03 -17.93 -9.04
N PHE A 28 16.74 -19.22 -9.17
CA PHE A 28 16.98 -20.21 -8.11
C PHE A 28 18.35 -20.89 -8.28
N PRO A 29 19.05 -21.26 -7.17
CA PRO A 29 18.63 -21.16 -5.77
C PRO A 29 18.79 -19.75 -5.16
N CYS A 30 17.86 -19.39 -4.28
CA CYS A 30 17.78 -18.05 -3.70
C CYS A 30 18.55 -17.94 -2.38
N GLU A 31 19.36 -16.89 -2.23
CA GLU A 31 20.02 -16.55 -0.97
C GLU A 31 18.99 -16.16 0.11
N PRO A 32 19.28 -16.37 1.42
CA PRO A 32 18.33 -16.07 2.50
C PRO A 32 17.74 -14.66 2.47
N ASP A 33 18.55 -13.64 2.14
CA ASP A 33 18.09 -12.25 2.05
C ASP A 33 17.08 -12.05 0.90
N LYS A 34 17.26 -12.76 -0.21
CA LYS A 34 16.32 -12.73 -1.33
C LYS A 34 15.00 -13.42 -0.98
N ILE A 35 15.05 -14.51 -0.20
CA ILE A 35 13.83 -15.14 0.34
C ILE A 35 13.06 -14.17 1.23
N ARG A 36 13.77 -13.38 2.07
CA ARG A 36 13.14 -12.36 2.92
C ARG A 36 12.44 -11.28 2.08
N GLN A 37 13.07 -10.80 1.01
CA GLN A 37 12.45 -9.83 0.10
C GLN A 37 11.19 -10.37 -0.59
N VAL A 38 11.21 -11.64 -1.03
CA VAL A 38 10.02 -12.29 -1.60
C VAL A 38 8.89 -12.37 -0.58
N ARG A 39 9.20 -12.70 0.69
CA ARG A 39 8.20 -12.74 1.76
C ARG A 39 7.63 -11.37 2.09
N LEU A 40 8.48 -10.33 2.16
CA LEU A 40 8.03 -8.94 2.35
C LEU A 40 7.03 -8.55 1.27
N ALA A 41 7.36 -8.80 0.01
CA ALA A 41 6.45 -8.46 -1.06
C ALA A 41 5.16 -9.29 -1.08
N GLY A 42 5.23 -10.56 -0.68
CA GLY A 42 4.03 -11.37 -0.43
C GLY A 42 3.15 -10.79 0.69
N ALA A 43 3.76 -10.27 1.76
CA ALA A 43 3.05 -9.57 2.83
C ALA A 43 2.38 -8.27 2.34
N ILE A 44 3.11 -7.44 1.57
CA ILE A 44 2.56 -6.23 0.94
C ILE A 44 1.36 -6.59 0.06
N ALA A 45 1.50 -7.61 -0.80
CA ALA A 45 0.43 -8.07 -1.68
C ALA A 45 -0.79 -8.59 -0.90
N ASN A 46 -0.56 -9.34 0.19
CA ASN A 46 -1.64 -9.84 1.03
C ASN A 46 -2.39 -8.72 1.74
N TRP A 47 -1.69 -7.74 2.30
CA TRP A 47 -2.34 -6.60 2.93
C TRP A 47 -3.15 -5.76 1.94
N LEU A 48 -2.59 -5.48 0.77
CA LEU A 48 -3.20 -4.58 -0.20
C LEU A 48 -4.24 -5.24 -1.11
N HIS A 49 -4.38 -6.57 -1.10
CA HIS A 49 -5.45 -7.21 -1.87
C HIS A 49 -6.84 -6.73 -1.42
N ASN A 50 -7.03 -6.52 -0.10
CA ASN A 50 -8.29 -6.03 0.45
C ASN A 50 -8.58 -4.63 -0.06
N LEU A 51 -7.56 -3.78 -0.05
CA LEU A 51 -7.65 -2.42 -0.58
C LEU A 51 -8.04 -2.40 -2.07
N ALA A 52 -7.48 -3.31 -2.88
CA ALA A 52 -7.79 -3.42 -4.30
C ALA A 52 -9.26 -3.79 -4.55
N ASP A 53 -9.81 -4.73 -3.77
CA ASP A 53 -11.22 -5.11 -3.84
C ASP A 53 -12.12 -3.91 -3.48
N PHE A 54 -11.85 -3.24 -2.35
CA PHE A 54 -12.60 -2.04 -1.97
C PHE A 54 -12.49 -0.92 -3.01
N ALA A 55 -11.31 -0.69 -3.60
CA ALA A 55 -11.12 0.31 -4.64
C ALA A 55 -11.97 0.02 -5.90
N SER A 56 -12.19 -1.25 -6.23
CA SER A 56 -13.06 -1.65 -7.35
C SER A 56 -14.55 -1.38 -7.09
N ARG A 57 -14.93 -1.24 -5.82
CA ARG A 57 -16.29 -1.00 -5.32
C ARG A 57 -16.45 0.39 -4.71
N ASP A 58 -15.66 1.35 -5.18
CA ASP A 58 -15.68 2.75 -4.74
C ASP A 58 -15.51 2.97 -3.22
N PHE A 59 -14.77 2.06 -2.57
CA PHE A 59 -14.51 2.02 -1.13
C PHE A 59 -15.78 1.87 -0.28
N GLU A 60 -16.82 1.25 -0.82
CA GLU A 60 -18.02 0.87 -0.05
C GLU A 60 -17.63 -0.08 1.10
N GLU A 61 -18.10 0.20 2.31
CA GLU A 61 -17.81 -0.54 3.55
C GLU A 61 -16.32 -0.63 3.94
N PHE A 62 -15.44 0.16 3.31
CA PHE A 62 -14.02 0.13 3.65
C PHE A 62 -13.77 0.58 5.10
N ASN A 63 -13.27 -0.34 5.92
CA ASN A 63 -12.89 -0.08 7.30
C ASN A 63 -11.43 0.38 7.37
N GLU A 64 -11.24 1.69 7.25
CA GLU A 64 -9.94 2.34 7.24
C GLU A 64 -9.12 2.11 8.54
N PRO A 65 -9.68 2.22 9.76
CA PRO A 65 -8.95 1.88 10.98
C PRO A 65 -8.39 0.45 10.96
N TRP A 66 -9.21 -0.53 10.57
CA TRP A 66 -8.78 -1.93 10.52
C TRP A 66 -7.69 -2.17 9.46
N PHE A 67 -7.83 -1.57 8.28
CA PHE A 67 -6.81 -1.62 7.23
C PHE A 67 -5.42 -1.15 7.73
N TRP A 68 -5.43 -0.11 8.55
CA TRP A 68 -4.23 0.47 9.13
C TRP A 68 -3.69 -0.33 10.32
N GLU A 69 -4.54 -0.98 11.12
CA GLU A 69 -4.08 -1.95 12.13
C GLU A 69 -3.37 -3.16 11.48
N GLU A 70 -3.88 -3.65 10.35
CA GLU A 70 -3.20 -4.72 9.59
C GLU A 70 -1.83 -4.28 9.06
N HIS A 71 -1.72 -3.05 8.54
CA HIS A 71 -0.44 -2.47 8.14
C HIS A 71 0.57 -2.49 9.29
N ASP A 72 0.15 -1.99 10.46
CA ASP A 72 1.03 -1.89 11.62
C ASP A 72 1.46 -3.30 12.10
N HIS A 73 0.59 -4.30 11.96
CA HIS A 73 0.96 -5.71 12.18
C HIS A 73 2.07 -6.15 11.21
N TYR A 74 1.94 -5.90 9.91
CA TYR A 74 2.98 -6.27 8.93
C TYR A 74 4.29 -5.51 9.13
N CYS A 75 4.26 -4.20 9.46
CA CYS A 75 5.45 -3.43 9.79
C CYS A 75 6.20 -4.01 10.99
N SER A 76 5.49 -4.56 11.99
CA SER A 76 6.13 -5.22 13.14
C SER A 76 6.90 -6.49 12.75
N GLN A 77 6.48 -7.17 11.68
CA GLN A 77 7.11 -8.39 11.16
C GLN A 77 8.23 -8.09 10.15
N TYR A 78 8.08 -6.99 9.41
CA TYR A 78 9.00 -6.55 8.37
C TYR A 78 9.43 -5.09 8.62
N PRO A 79 10.43 -4.84 9.48
CA PRO A 79 10.93 -3.50 9.77
C PRO A 79 11.48 -2.74 8.55
N GLU A 80 11.83 -3.45 7.49
CA GLU A 80 12.27 -2.87 6.20
C GLU A 80 11.12 -2.41 5.29
N MET A 81 9.86 -2.68 5.66
CA MET A 81 8.71 -2.20 4.91
C MET A 81 8.69 -0.67 4.93
N ILE A 82 8.57 -0.05 3.77
CA ILE A 82 8.43 1.40 3.65
C ILE A 82 7.15 1.85 4.37
N SER A 83 7.12 3.08 4.89
CA SER A 83 5.91 3.63 5.49
C SER A 83 4.87 3.96 4.42
N TYR A 84 3.97 3.03 4.15
CA TYR A 84 2.82 3.28 3.27
C TYR A 84 1.85 4.31 3.87
N ARG A 85 1.86 4.47 5.19
CA ARG A 85 1.12 5.55 5.87
C ARG A 85 1.65 6.93 5.47
N ASP A 86 2.96 7.12 5.50
CA ASP A 86 3.56 8.40 5.11
C ASP A 86 3.28 8.72 3.63
N LEU A 87 3.33 7.69 2.78
CA LEU A 87 2.98 7.81 1.37
C LEU A 87 1.51 8.19 1.16
N PHE A 88 0.62 7.61 1.95
CA PHE A 88 -0.81 7.93 1.94
C PHE A 88 -1.02 9.39 2.32
N GLU A 89 -0.47 9.83 3.44
CA GLU A 89 -0.65 11.20 3.95
C GLU A 89 -0.13 12.24 2.96
N GLN A 90 1.04 11.98 2.36
CA GLN A 90 1.60 12.85 1.31
C GLN A 90 0.69 12.90 0.07
N SER A 91 0.22 11.74 -0.39
CA SER A 91 -0.66 11.65 -1.56
C SER A 91 -2.02 12.31 -1.31
N GLU A 92 -2.58 12.14 -0.11
CA GLU A 92 -3.85 12.74 0.31
C GLU A 92 -3.75 14.28 0.27
N VAL A 93 -2.67 14.83 0.81
CA VAL A 93 -2.43 16.29 0.77
C VAL A 93 -2.33 16.80 -0.67
N LEU A 94 -1.62 16.08 -1.55
CA LEU A 94 -1.49 16.47 -2.95
C LEU A 94 -2.80 16.35 -3.74
N ALA A 95 -3.65 15.39 -3.37
CA ALA A 95 -4.93 15.16 -4.01
C ALA A 95 -6.04 16.12 -3.53
N LYS A 96 -5.84 16.83 -2.40
CA LYS A 96 -6.81 17.81 -1.91
C LYS A 96 -6.97 18.97 -2.91
N PRO A 97 -8.20 19.34 -3.26
CA PRO A 97 -8.44 20.48 -4.13
C PRO A 97 -7.92 21.76 -3.47
N LYS A 98 -7.22 22.60 -4.23
CA LYS A 98 -6.75 23.90 -3.72
C LYS A 98 -7.96 24.78 -3.40
N PRO A 99 -7.96 25.51 -2.27
CA PRO A 99 -9.04 26.43 -1.96
C PRO A 99 -9.16 27.48 -3.07
N ILE A 100 -10.37 27.68 -3.58
CA ILE A 100 -10.67 28.76 -4.51
C ILE A 100 -10.70 30.05 -3.66
N ILE A 101 -9.66 30.86 -3.79
CA ILE A 101 -9.62 32.19 -3.19
C ILE A 101 -10.44 33.10 -4.12
N ASN A 102 -11.64 33.49 -3.68
CA ASN A 102 -12.47 34.50 -4.34
C ASN A 102 -11.98 35.91 -3.99
#